data_AF-X1ADS5-F1
#
_entry.id   AF-X1ADS5-F1
#
_cell.length_a   1.000
_cell.length_b   1.000
_cell.length_c   1.000
_cell.angle_alpha   90.00
_cell.angle_beta   90.00
_cell.angle_gamma   90.00
#
_symmetry.space_group_name_H-M   'P 1'
#
loop_
_entity.id
_entity.type
_entity.pdbx_description
1 polymer ?
#
loop_
_entity_poly.entity_id
_entity_poly.type
_entity_poly.pdbx_seq_one_letter_code
_entity_poly.pdbx_strand_id
1 'polypeptide(L)'
;MSVIKLSPVSIKYVPYQELNFSKWDRCIDTAYNREIYAYSWFLDSVTDHWDALVENDYDKVMPLPVSSFMGKSFIYQPLMAPELGIFSPDPVHKNMINEFIGLVFEKYKYAELPFNKFL
;
A
#
# COMPACT_ATOMS: atom_id res chain seq x y z
N MET A 1 -18.48 33.51 3.40
CA MET A 1 -17.29 32.68 3.71
C MET A 1 -17.72 31.23 3.67
N SER A 2 -17.49 30.56 2.55
CA SER A 2 -17.89 29.17 2.36
C SER A 2 -16.84 28.28 3.01
N VAL A 3 -17.24 27.53 4.04
CA VAL A 3 -16.40 26.53 4.67
C VAL A 3 -16.18 25.42 3.63
N ILE A 4 -14.95 25.27 3.15
CA ILE A 4 -14.56 24.12 2.32
C ILE A 4 -14.68 22.90 3.25
N LYS A 5 -15.71 22.09 3.05
CA LYS A 5 -15.77 20.74 3.63
C LYS A 5 -14.72 19.92 2.87
N LEU A 6 -13.52 19.81 3.43
CA LEU A 6 -12.59 18.77 3.00
C LEU A 6 -13.30 17.44 3.22
N SER A 7 -13.53 16.69 2.15
CA SER A 7 -13.96 15.30 2.25
C SER A 7 -12.96 14.57 3.15
N PRO A 8 -13.39 13.75 4.13
CA PRO A 8 -12.45 13.00 4.93
C PRO A 8 -11.65 12.07 4.01
N VAL A 9 -10.32 12.10 4.17
CA VAL A 9 -9.41 11.16 3.51
C VAL A 9 -9.89 9.75 3.88
N SER A 10 -10.10 8.90 2.87
CA SER A 10 -10.59 7.54 3.08
C SER A 10 -9.56 6.54 2.56
N ILE A 11 -8.85 5.89 3.49
CA ILE A 11 -7.97 4.76 3.17
C ILE A 11 -8.78 3.47 3.30
N LYS A 12 -8.74 2.63 2.26
CA LYS A 12 -9.49 1.38 2.20
C LYS A 12 -8.56 0.22 1.87
N TYR A 13 -8.83 -0.90 2.52
CA TYR A 13 -8.30 -2.17 2.04
C TYR A 13 -9.02 -2.59 0.76
N VAL A 14 -8.25 -2.98 -0.24
CA VAL A 14 -8.74 -3.46 -1.53
C VAL A 14 -8.13 -4.83 -1.78
N PRO A 15 -8.93 -5.91 -1.86
CA PRO A 15 -8.41 -7.23 -2.19
C PRO A 15 -7.92 -7.25 -3.64
N TYR A 16 -6.95 -8.11 -3.95
CA TYR A 16 -6.35 -8.22 -5.28
C TYR A 16 -7.38 -8.21 -6.42
N GLN A 17 -8.47 -8.97 -6.30
CA GLN A 17 -9.48 -9.12 -7.36
C GLN A 17 -10.27 -7.83 -7.64
N GLU A 18 -10.25 -6.85 -6.74
CA GLU A 18 -10.93 -5.56 -6.87
C GLU A 18 -9.98 -4.42 -7.28
N LEU A 19 -8.67 -4.70 -7.42
CA LEU A 19 -7.69 -3.70 -7.80
C LEU A 19 -7.90 -3.22 -9.23
N ASN A 20 -7.84 -1.91 -9.41
CA ASN A 20 -7.75 -1.26 -10.70
C ASN A 20 -6.29 -1.01 -11.04
N PHE A 21 -5.65 -1.95 -11.75
CA PHE A 21 -4.23 -1.86 -12.07
C PHE A 21 -3.86 -0.62 -12.89
N SER A 22 -4.75 -0.12 -13.76
CA SER A 22 -4.48 1.11 -14.51
C SER A 22 -4.41 2.35 -13.62
N LYS A 23 -5.23 2.44 -12.57
CA LYS A 23 -5.15 3.52 -11.58
C LYS A 23 -3.99 3.34 -10.63
N TRP A 24 -3.72 2.10 -10.23
CA TRP A 24 -2.53 1.73 -9.45
C TRP A 24 -1.25 2.19 -10.13
N ASP A 25 -1.01 1.74 -11.36
CA ASP A 25 0.23 2.04 -12.08
C ASP A 25 0.36 3.55 -12.36
N ARG A 26 -0.75 4.25 -12.58
CA ARG A 26 -0.76 5.72 -12.64
C ARG A 26 -0.34 6.37 -11.33
N CYS A 27 -0.80 5.86 -10.18
CA CYS A 27 -0.33 6.34 -8.88
C CYS A 27 1.18 6.15 -8.76
N ILE A 28 1.70 4.98 -9.14
CA ILE A 28 3.15 4.69 -9.12
C ILE A 28 3.92 5.63 -10.06
N ASP A 29 3.43 5.87 -11.29
CA ASP A 29 4.06 6.79 -12.26
C ASP A 29 4.27 8.19 -11.67
N THR A 30 3.28 8.66 -10.89
CA THR A 30 3.26 10.00 -10.30
C THR A 30 3.90 10.08 -8.92
N ALA A 31 4.28 8.95 -8.32
CA ALA A 31 4.78 8.92 -6.96
C ALA A 31 6.15 9.60 -6.84
N TYR A 32 6.31 10.41 -5.78
CA TYR A 32 7.58 11.02 -5.40
C TYR A 32 8.66 9.96 -5.13
N ASN A 33 8.24 8.84 -4.52
CA ASN A 33 9.06 7.68 -4.19
C ASN A 33 8.80 6.49 -5.13
N ARG A 34 8.51 6.74 -6.41
CA ARG A 34 8.25 5.68 -7.40
C ARG A 34 9.39 4.67 -7.48
N GLU A 35 9.04 3.41 -7.62
CA GLU A 35 10.00 2.32 -7.75
C GLU A 35 9.48 1.26 -8.72
N ILE A 36 10.37 0.65 -9.50
CA ILE A 36 9.98 -0.34 -10.52
C ILE A 36 9.28 -1.56 -9.91
N TYR A 37 9.64 -1.89 -8.67
CA TYR A 37 9.06 -3.03 -7.96
C TYR A 37 7.67 -2.77 -7.39
N ALA A 38 7.16 -1.54 -7.49
CA ALA A 38 5.84 -1.16 -7.01
C ALA A 38 4.74 -1.27 -8.07
N TYR A 39 5.11 -1.41 -9.35
CA TYR A 39 4.14 -1.60 -10.43
C TYR A 39 3.43 -2.94 -10.30
N SER A 40 2.16 -2.96 -10.71
CA SER A 40 1.29 -4.13 -10.62
C SER A 40 1.92 -5.37 -11.28
N TRP A 41 2.44 -5.22 -12.50
CA TRP A 41 3.08 -6.31 -13.24
C TRP A 41 4.29 -6.91 -12.52
N PHE A 42 5.06 -6.09 -11.78
CA PHE A 42 6.23 -6.57 -11.06
C PHE A 42 5.79 -7.33 -9.81
N LEU A 43 4.86 -6.75 -9.05
CA LEU A 43 4.28 -7.40 -7.87
C LEU A 43 3.65 -8.75 -8.22
N ASP A 44 2.88 -8.82 -9.31
CA ASP A 44 2.32 -10.07 -9.86
C ASP A 44 3.39 -11.11 -10.22
N SER A 45 4.59 -10.66 -10.59
CA SER A 45 5.69 -11.54 -11.01
C SER A 45 6.51 -12.08 -9.84
N VAL A 46 6.53 -11.38 -8.69
CA VAL A 46 7.43 -11.69 -7.56
C VAL A 46 6.70 -12.05 -6.27
N THR A 47 5.37 -12.00 -6.27
CA THR A 47 4.53 -12.36 -5.13
C THR A 47 3.49 -13.39 -5.54
N ASP A 48 3.18 -14.34 -4.66
CA ASP A 48 2.11 -15.31 -4.91
C ASP A 48 0.73 -14.63 -4.83
N HIS A 49 0.62 -13.65 -3.93
CA HIS A 49 -0.59 -12.86 -3.73
C HIS A 49 -0.26 -11.54 -3.04
N TRP A 50 -0.98 -10.48 -3.41
CA TRP A 50 -0.90 -9.19 -2.75
C TRP A 50 -2.24 -8.47 -2.80
N ASP A 51 -2.60 -7.84 -1.69
CA ASP A 51 -3.72 -6.89 -1.61
C ASP A 51 -3.16 -5.47 -1.53
N ALA A 52 -4.00 -4.48 -1.26
CA ALA A 52 -3.50 -3.14 -0.98
C ALA A 52 -4.32 -2.35 0.03
N LEU A 53 -3.70 -1.29 0.52
CA LEU A 53 -4.40 -0.10 0.99
C LEU A 53 -4.39 0.97 -0.11
N VAL A 54 -5.53 1.57 -0.35
CA VAL A 54 -5.74 2.62 -1.35
C VAL A 54 -6.38 3.83 -0.67
N GLU A 55 -5.78 5.00 -0.82
CA GLU A 55 -6.36 6.27 -0.40
C GLU A 55 -7.23 6.85 -1.52
N ASN A 56 -8.47 7.23 -1.16
CA ASN A 56 -9.47 7.83 -2.05
C ASN A 56 -9.65 7.01 -3.34
N ASP A 57 -9.32 7.59 -4.50
CA ASP A 57 -9.38 6.94 -5.81
C ASP A 57 -7.96 6.72 -6.38
N TYR A 58 -7.11 6.03 -5.61
CA TYR A 58 -5.70 5.76 -5.93
C TYR A 58 -4.81 7.01 -5.89
N ASP A 59 -5.09 7.94 -4.98
CA ASP A 59 -4.22 9.10 -4.75
C ASP A 59 -2.90 8.68 -4.10
N LYS A 60 -2.96 7.65 -3.23
CA LYS A 60 -1.83 7.00 -2.58
C LYS A 60 -2.11 5.52 -2.44
N VAL A 61 -1.08 4.70 -2.55
CA VAL A 61 -1.23 3.25 -2.50
C VAL A 61 -0.16 2.59 -1.64
N MET A 62 -0.49 1.49 -0.98
CA MET A 62 0.47 0.66 -0.26
C MET A 62 0.19 -0.81 -0.59
N PRO A 63 1.10 -1.50 -1.30
CA PRO A 63 0.94 -2.91 -1.58
C PRO A 63 1.13 -3.72 -0.30
N LEU A 64 0.34 -4.77 -0.18
CA LEU A 64 0.33 -5.69 0.95
C LEU A 64 0.56 -7.10 0.41
N PRO A 65 1.81 -7.55 0.17
CA PRO A 65 2.08 -8.94 -0.14
C PRO A 65 1.62 -9.84 1.01
N VAL A 66 0.70 -10.76 0.72
CA VAL A 66 0.06 -11.62 1.74
C VAL A 66 0.56 -13.04 1.55
N SER A 67 1.02 -13.64 2.65
CA SER A 67 1.24 -15.08 2.74
C SER A 67 0.33 -15.67 3.81
N SER A 68 0.24 -17.00 3.86
CA SER A 68 -0.50 -17.69 4.90
C SER A 68 0.27 -18.88 5.43
N PHE A 69 0.22 -19.05 6.75
CA PHE A 69 0.80 -20.20 7.42
C PHE A 69 -0.20 -20.74 8.45
N MET A 70 -0.52 -22.03 8.35
CA MET A 70 -1.49 -22.71 9.22
C MET A 70 -2.84 -21.97 9.33
N GLY A 71 -3.36 -21.45 8.21
CA GLY A 71 -4.65 -20.76 8.15
C GLY A 71 -4.67 -19.33 8.69
N LYS A 72 -3.50 -18.76 9.04
CA LYS A 72 -3.36 -17.35 9.43
C LYS A 72 -2.65 -16.58 8.32
N SER A 73 -3.26 -15.51 7.85
CA SER A 73 -2.64 -14.60 6.87
C SER A 73 -1.75 -13.58 7.56
N PHE A 74 -0.62 -13.26 6.94
CA PHE A 74 0.33 -12.26 7.40
C PHE A 74 0.92 -11.49 6.22
N ILE A 75 1.33 -10.26 6.47
CA ILE A 75 2.09 -9.46 5.49
C ILE A 75 3.56 -9.87 5.57
N TYR A 76 4.19 -10.01 4.41
CA TYR A 76 5.62 -10.34 4.28
C TYR A 76 6.31 -9.41 3.29
N GLN A 77 7.65 -9.37 3.33
CA GLN A 77 8.45 -8.67 2.32
C GLN A 77 8.92 -9.62 1.24
N PRO A 78 8.62 -9.34 -0.04
CA PRO A 78 9.20 -10.08 -1.16
C PRO A 78 10.70 -9.78 -1.26
N LEU A 79 11.51 -10.81 -1.46
CA LEU A 79 12.98 -10.68 -1.59
C LEU A 79 13.38 -9.69 -2.70
N MET A 80 12.58 -9.61 -3.76
CA MET A 80 12.83 -8.79 -4.94
C MET A 80 12.20 -7.40 -4.89
N ALA A 81 11.53 -7.04 -3.78
CA ALA A 81 10.91 -5.74 -3.56
C ALA A 81 11.26 -5.22 -2.16
N PRO A 82 12.49 -4.70 -1.94
CA PRO A 82 13.03 -4.49 -0.60
C PRO A 82 12.48 -3.28 0.16
N GLU A 83 11.76 -2.34 -0.47
CA GLU A 83 11.21 -1.13 0.21
C GLU A 83 9.73 -0.87 -0.11
N LEU A 84 8.89 -1.91 -0.06
CA LEU A 84 7.43 -1.73 -0.16
C LEU A 84 6.90 -0.91 1.02
N GLY A 85 6.11 0.11 0.69
CA GLY A 85 5.53 1.06 1.64
C GLY A 85 4.46 1.91 0.96
N ILE A 86 4.27 3.14 1.41
CA ILE A 86 3.28 4.05 0.83
C ILE A 86 3.90 4.73 -0.38
N PHE A 87 3.29 4.56 -1.55
CA PHE A 87 3.61 5.31 -2.76
C PHE A 87 2.65 6.48 -2.88
N SER A 88 3.21 7.68 -3.01
CA SER A 88 2.46 8.93 -2.93
C SER A 88 3.11 9.99 -3.82
N PRO A 89 2.33 10.85 -4.49
CA PRO A 89 2.87 12.00 -5.23
C PRO A 89 3.56 13.02 -4.32
N ASP A 90 3.20 13.05 -3.03
CA ASP A 90 3.80 13.91 -2.00
C ASP A 90 4.78 13.12 -1.11
N PRO A 91 5.77 13.79 -0.47
CA PRO A 91 6.63 13.15 0.53
C PRO A 91 5.85 12.46 1.65
N VAL A 92 6.18 11.19 1.87
CA VAL A 92 5.62 10.37 2.94
C VAL A 92 6.05 10.95 4.30
N HIS A 93 5.09 11.12 5.21
CA HIS A 93 5.33 11.70 6.52
C HIS A 93 4.60 10.90 7.61
N LYS A 94 4.98 11.15 8.87
CA LYS A 94 4.59 10.33 10.02
C LYS A 94 3.09 10.10 10.18
N ASN A 95 2.24 11.09 9.94
CA ASN A 95 0.79 10.94 10.08
C ASN A 95 0.23 9.98 9.03
N MET A 96 0.60 10.16 7.76
CA MET A 96 0.25 9.24 6.67
C MET A 96 0.70 7.81 6.99
N ILE A 97 1.92 7.65 7.51
CA ILE A 97 2.44 6.34 7.92
C ILE A 97 1.55 5.71 9.00
N ASN A 98 1.21 6.47 10.04
CA ASN A 98 0.37 5.98 11.14
C ASN A 98 -1.03 5.57 10.66
N GLU A 99 -1.62 6.31 9.72
CA GLU A 99 -2.95 6.03 9.17
C GLU A 99 -2.96 4.70 8.40
N PHE A 100 -1.98 4.47 7.53
CA PHE A 100 -1.86 3.22 6.78
C PHE A 100 -1.50 2.04 7.69
N ILE A 101 -0.50 2.19 8.55
CA ILE A 101 -0.07 1.11 9.46
C ILE A 101 -1.18 0.71 10.43
N GLY A 102 -1.96 1.66 10.93
CA GLY A 102 -3.10 1.38 11.79
C GLY A 102 -4.06 0.36 11.16
N LEU A 103 -4.39 0.55 9.89
CA LEU A 103 -5.26 -0.37 9.14
C LEU A 103 -4.61 -1.74 8.89
N VAL A 104 -3.29 -1.79 8.66
CA VAL A 104 -2.58 -3.06 8.53
C VAL A 104 -2.68 -3.86 9.84
N PHE A 105 -2.45 -3.24 10.99
CA PHE A 105 -2.51 -3.92 12.29
C PHE A 105 -3.93 -4.29 12.73
N GLU A 106 -4.95 -3.54 12.30
CA GLU A 106 -6.35 -3.94 12.51
C GLU A 106 -6.70 -5.23 11.76
N LYS A 107 -6.15 -5.40 10.54
CA LYS A 107 -6.47 -6.54 9.69
C LYS A 107 -5.57 -7.75 9.90
N TYR A 108 -4.26 -7.54 10.08
CA TYR A 108 -3.27 -8.60 10.18
C TYR A 108 -2.71 -8.66 11.59
N LYS A 109 -2.96 -9.78 12.29
CA LYS A 109 -2.48 -10.02 13.65
C LYS A 109 -0.96 -10.19 13.73
N TYR A 110 -0.34 -10.57 12.62
CA TYR A 110 1.10 -10.68 12.46
C TYR A 110 1.46 -10.05 11.11
N ALA A 111 2.39 -9.12 11.12
CA ALA A 111 2.93 -8.51 9.93
C ALA A 111 4.45 -8.48 10.10
N GLU A 112 5.17 -9.25 9.27
CA GLU A 112 6.61 -9.07 9.12
C GLU A 112 6.81 -7.96 8.10
N LEU A 113 6.74 -6.73 8.61
CA LEU A 113 7.06 -5.53 7.85
C LEU A 113 8.54 -5.20 8.12
N PRO A 114 9.50 -5.53 7.24
CA PRO A 114 10.77 -4.85 7.25
C PRO A 114 10.51 -3.44 6.71
N PHE A 115 10.06 -2.56 7.60
CA PHE A 115 9.96 -1.13 7.33
C PHE A 115 11.31 -0.63 6.81
N ASN A 116 11.42 -0.31 5.51
CA ASN A 116 12.61 0.35 4.99
C ASN A 116 12.48 1.87 5.11
N LYS A 117 13.51 2.47 5.72
CA LYS A 117 14.01 3.85 5.61
C LYS A 117 13.15 5.11 5.79
N PHE A 118 11.83 5.04 5.95
CA PHE A 118 10.99 6.25 6.07
C PHE A 118 10.18 6.37 7.38
N LEU A 119 10.49 5.55 8.39
CA LEU A 119 10.11 5.79 9.79
C LEU A 119 11.19 6.60 10.52
#